data_AF-X0PBG8-F1
#
_entry.id   AF-X0PBG8-F1
#
_cell.length_a   1.000
_cell.length_b   1.000
_cell.length_c   1.000
_cell.angle_alpha   90.00
_cell.angle_beta   90.00
_cell.angle_gamma   90.00
#
_symmetry.space_group_name_H-M   'P 1'
#
loop_
_entity.id
_entity.type
_entity.pdbx_description
1 polymer ?
#
loop_
_entity_poly.entity_id
_entity_poly.type
_entity_poly.pdbx_seq_one_letter_code
_entity_poly.pdbx_strand_id
1 'polypeptide(L)' 'MIITLVTAVVLTVVISLFGGLLGVLVDNHWHYRHLNFRNFYRYLLVSGLIGLIIFSVFLFEILTMLS' A
#
# COMPACT_ATOMS: atom_id res chain seq x y z
N MET A 1 11.24 6.02 -17.98
CA MET A 1 10.03 5.25 -18.31
C MET A 1 9.97 3.87 -17.67
N ILE A 2 10.85 2.92 -18.02
CA ILE A 2 10.85 1.60 -17.33
C ILE A 2 11.24 1.76 -15.86
N ILE A 3 12.31 2.52 -15.58
CA ILE A 3 12.77 2.77 -14.21
C ILE A 3 11.66 3.43 -13.37
N THR A 4 10.96 4.42 -13.93
CA THR A 4 9.86 5.15 -13.26
C THR A 4 8.63 4.28 -13.00
N LEU A 5 8.31 3.35 -13.91
CA LEU A 5 7.24 2.38 -13.70
C LEU A 5 7.62 1.37 -12.61
N VAL A 6 8.86 0.87 -12.64
CA VAL A 6 9.36 -0.07 -11.64
C VAL A 6 9.37 0.56 -10.25
N THR A 7 9.84 1.81 -10.12
CA THR A 7 9.76 2.52 -8.83
C THR A 7 8.33 2.69 -8.36
N ALA A 8 7.37 3.04 -9.23
CA ALA A 8 5.96 3.18 -8.85
C ALA A 8 5.36 1.86 -8.32
N VAL A 9 5.63 0.73 -8.98
CA VAL A 9 5.19 -0.60 -8.53
C VAL A 9 5.80 -0.94 -7.16
N VAL A 10 7.12 -0.76 -7.02
CA VAL A 10 7.82 -1.06 -5.77
C VAL A 10 7.29 -0.18 -4.64
N LEU A 11 7.10 1.12 -4.87
CA LEU A 11 6.56 2.05 -3.88
C LEU A 11 5.17 1.61 -3.39
N THR A 12 4.32 1.19 -4.32
CA THR A 12 2.96 0.72 -4.04
C THR A 12 2.97 -0.53 -3.16
N VAL A 13 3.83 -1.50 -3.46
CA VAL A 13 4.01 -2.71 -2.65
C VAL A 13 4.53 -2.37 -1.26
N VAL A 14 5.54 -1.50 -1.17
CA VAL A 14 6.13 -1.08 0.11
C VAL A 14 5.11 -0.37 0.99
N ILE A 15 4.35 0.59 0.45
CA ILE A 15 3.28 1.31 1.19
C ILE A 15 2.21 0.34 1.68
N SER A 16 1.81 -0.61 0.84
CA SER A 16 0.77 -1.59 1.19
C SER A 16 1.22 -2.49 2.35
N LEU A 17 2.45 -3.01 2.29
CA LEU A 17 3.03 -3.84 3.34
C LEU A 17 3.25 -3.06 4.64
N PHE A 18 3.80 -1.84 4.57
CA PHE A 18 3.99 -0.98 5.73
C PHE A 18 2.67 -0.60 6.38
N GLY A 19 1.66 -0.22 5.59
CA GLY A 19 0.34 0.13 6.11
C GLY A 19 -0.37 -1.04 6.80
N GLY A 20 -0.22 -2.26 6.27
CA GLY A 20 -0.74 -3.47 6.89
C GLY A 20 -0.05 -3.79 8.23
N LEU A 21 1.28 -3.70 8.27
CA LEU A 21 2.07 -3.91 9.50
C LEU A 21 1.79 -2.84 10.56
N LEU A 22 1.80 -1.57 10.19
CA LEU A 22 1.51 -0.46 11.10
C LEU A 22 0.09 -0.55 11.65
N GLY A 23 -0.91 -0.85 10.79
CA GLY A 23 -2.29 -1.02 11.22
C GLY A 23 -2.45 -2.10 12.30
N VAL A 24 -1.75 -3.23 12.14
CA VAL A 24 -1.75 -4.30 13.15
C VAL A 24 -0.96 -3.93 14.40
N LEU A 25 0.19 -3.29 14.27
CA LEU A 25 1.00 -2.85 15.41
C LEU A 25 0.25 -1.84 16.28
N VAL A 26 -0.39 -0.85 15.66
CA VAL A 26 -1.20 0.15 16.36
C VAL A 26 -2.39 -0.50 17.04
N ASP A 27 -3.12 -1.39 16.35
CA ASP A 27 -4.30 -2.05 16.92
C ASP A 27 -3.94 -3.00 18.07
N ASN A 28 -2.80 -3.71 17.95
CA ASN A 28 -2.26 -4.56 19.01
C ASN A 28 -1.80 -3.73 20.23
N HIS A 29 -1.09 -2.61 19.99
CA HIS A 29 -0.60 -1.75 21.05
C HIS A 29 -1.73 -1.02 21.80
N TRP A 30 -2.77 -0.55 21.11
CA TRP A 30 -3.89 0.17 21.75
C TRP A 30 -4.91 -0.74 22.42
N HIS A 31 -5.22 -1.90 21.85
CA HIS A 31 -6.28 -2.75 22.37
C HIS A 31 -5.80 -3.95 23.20
N TYR A 32 -4.49 -4.15 23.37
CA TYR A 32 -3.91 -5.36 24.00
C TYR A 32 -4.52 -6.66 23.43
N ARG A 33 -4.91 -6.65 22.15
CA ARG A 33 -5.55 -7.77 21.47
C ARG A 33 -4.48 -8.59 20.76
N HIS A 34 -4.46 -9.89 21.01
CA HIS A 34 -3.61 -10.83 20.28
C HIS A 34 -3.64 -10.57 18.77
N LEU A 35 -2.45 -10.57 18.17
CA LEU A 35 -2.23 -10.42 16.74
C LEU A 35 -3.14 -11.38 15.96
N ASN A 36 -4.22 -10.83 15.39
CA ASN A 36 -5.19 -11.62 14.67
C ASN A 36 -4.95 -11.43 13.17
N PHE A 37 -4.63 -12.50 12.45
CA PHE A 37 -4.36 -12.48 11.01
C PHE A 37 -5.53 -11.84 10.23
N ARG A 38 -6.76 -11.97 10.72
CA ARG A 38 -7.93 -11.30 10.13
C ARG A 38 -7.80 -9.76 10.10
N ASN A 39 -7.25 -9.16 11.15
CA ASN A 39 -7.04 -7.71 11.19
C ASN A 39 -5.88 -7.31 10.28
N PHE A 40 -4.83 -8.13 10.19
CA PHE A 40 -3.75 -7.92 9.23
C PHE A 40 -4.27 -7.85 7.79
N TYR A 41 -5.06 -8.81 7.36
CA TYR A 41 -5.67 -8.79 6.02
C TYR A 41 -6.55 -7.55 5.81
N ARG A 42 -7.30 -7.13 6.84
CA ARG A 42 -8.13 -5.92 6.73
C ARG A 42 -7.28 -4.67 6.52
N TYR A 43 -6.22 -4.47 7.32
CA TYR A 43 -5.33 -3.32 7.17
C TYR A 43 -4.53 -3.38 5.87
N LEU A 44 -4.11 -4.57 5.44
CA LEU A 44 -3.43 -4.80 4.16
C LEU A 44 -4.33 -4.45 2.96
N LEU A 45 -5.62 -4.80 3.01
CA LEU A 45 -6.58 -4.44 1.95
C LEU A 45 -6.79 -2.94 1.87
N VAL A 46 -6.92 -2.26 3.00
CA VAL A 46 -7.11 -0.80 3.05
C VAL A 46 -5.85 -0.08 2.55
N SER A 47 -4.66 -0.45 3.03
CA SER A 47 -3.40 0.14 2.57
C SER A 47 -3.13 -0.19 1.10
N GLY A 48 -3.48 -1.39 0.64
CA GLY A 48 -3.42 -1.81 -0.75
C GLY A 48 -4.30 -0.98 -1.67
N LEU A 49 -5.54 -0.67 -1.27
CA LEU A 49 -6.43 0.20 -2.02
C LEU A 49 -5.86 1.62 -2.16
N ILE A 50 -5.31 2.19 -1.08
CA ILE A 50 -4.64 3.50 -1.12
C ILE A 50 -3.44 3.45 -2.07
N GLY A 51 -2.64 2.38 -2.00
CA GLY A 51 -1.52 2.15 -2.91
C GLY A 51 -1.95 2.08 -4.38
N LEU A 52 -3.04 1.37 -4.68
CA LEU A 52 -3.59 1.27 -6.05
C LEU A 52 -4.03 2.62 -6.59
N ILE A 53 -4.65 3.48 -5.77
CA ILE A 53 -5.04 4.83 -6.19
C ILE A 53 -3.81 5.65 -6.57
N ILE A 54 -2.77 5.64 -5.72
CA ILE A 54 -1.51 6.34 -6.00
C ILE A 54 -0.86 5.80 -7.28
N PHE A 55 -0.85 4.47 -7.44
CA PHE A 55 -0.34 3.82 -8.65
C PHE A 55 -1.10 4.25 -9.91
N SER A 56 -2.43 4.32 -9.86
CA SER A 56 -3.25 4.78 -10.99
C SER A 56 -2.94 6.23 -11.39
N VAL A 57 -2.70 7.11 -10.42
CA VAL A 57 -2.30 8.51 -10.70
C VAL A 57 -0.95 8.57 -11.40
N PHE A 58 0.05 7.85 -10.89
CA PHE A 58 1.37 7.77 -11.53
C PHE A 58 1.31 7.13 -12.92
N LEU A 59 0.50 6.09 -13.09
CA LEU A 59 0.32 5.42 -14.37
C LEU A 59 -0.30 6.38 -15.40
N PHE A 60 -1.31 7.16 -14.99
CA PHE A 60 -1.93 8.17 -15.85
C PHE A 60 -0.93 9.26 -16.28
N GLU A 61 -0.11 9.75 -15.35
CA GLU A 61 0.93 10.74 -15.65
C GLU A 61 1.96 10.18 -16.67
N ILE A 62 2.43 8.94 -16.46
CA ILE A 62 3.36 8.28 -17.40
C ILE A 62 2.74 8.12 -18.79
N LEU A 63 1.46 7.74 -18.87
CA LEU A 63 0.75 7.58 -20.14
C LEU A 63 0.58 8.93 -20.86
N THR A 64 0.30 10.00 -20.12
CA THR A 64 0.16 11.36 -20.67
C THR A 64 1.49 11.90 -21.18
N MET A 65 2.61 11.58 -20.54
CA MET A 65 3.95 11.93 -21.03
C MET A 65 4.35 11.15 -22.29
N LEU A 66 3.65 10.06 -22.63
CA LEU A 66 3.92 9.23 -23.80
C LEU A 66 3.18 9.71 -25.07
N SER A 67 2.05 10.42 -24.91
CA SER A 67 1.23 10.95 -26.00
C SER A 67 1.75 12.27 -26.54
#